data_AF-A0A956THM2-F1
#
_entry.id   AF-A0A956THM2-F1
#
_cell.length_a   1.000
_cell.length_b   1.000
_cell.length_c   1.000
_cell.angle_alpha   90.00
_cell.angle_beta   90.00
_cell.angle_gamma   90.00
#
_symmetry.space_group_name_H-M   'P 1'
#
loop_
_entity.id
_entity.type
_entity.pdbx_description
1 polymer ?
#
loop_
_entity_poly.entity_id
_entity_poly.type
_entity_poly.pdbx_seq_one_letter_code
_entity_poly.pdbx_strand_id
1 'polypeptide(L)'
;LTDGAAKLAKAMMYAVFGAILSQLVMRSGIAQRIVGVAAEYAGDRKMLLAFVLTAVTAICFMTVTGLGAVIMLGSLVLPILLGAGLSAEFAACLMLFAIAIGGVFNPAILGFYVETLGIPMVVAKKYVAVYGGLLSLTLIAFFLIRGSKESSSYAWAASVAPVDIKSNVPLLSLVTPLVPIGLIMFFNWSIIPAFIAGIIYGALTTDAKNA
;
A
#
# COMPACT_ATOMS: atom_id res chain seq x y z
N LEU A 1 30.41 -14.19 -18.38
CA LEU A 1 29.56 -14.51 -17.21
C LEU A 1 29.78 -13.57 -16.01
N THR A 2 30.77 -12.66 -16.06
CA THR A 2 31.17 -11.77 -14.94
C THR A 2 30.36 -10.48 -14.79
N ASP A 3 29.62 -10.04 -15.82
CA ASP A 3 28.84 -8.78 -15.77
C ASP A 3 27.42 -8.92 -15.17
N GLY A 4 27.07 -10.07 -14.59
CA GLY A 4 25.73 -10.29 -14.04
C GLY A 4 25.35 -9.28 -12.95
N ALA A 5 26.29 -8.98 -12.05
CA ALA A 5 26.11 -7.97 -11.00
C ALA A 5 25.95 -6.55 -11.58
N ALA A 6 26.74 -6.21 -12.60
CA ALA A 6 26.64 -4.91 -13.27
C ALA A 6 25.30 -4.73 -14.00
N LYS A 7 24.76 -5.80 -14.61
CA LYS A 7 23.44 -5.79 -15.26
C LYS A 7 22.28 -5.56 -14.28
N LEU A 8 22.42 -6.02 -13.04
CA LEU A 8 21.39 -5.85 -11.99
C LEU A 8 21.54 -4.57 -11.19
N ALA A 9 22.63 -3.81 -11.35
CA ALA A 9 22.94 -2.65 -10.51
C ALA A 9 21.77 -1.65 -10.41
N LYS A 10 21.12 -1.33 -11.53
CA LYS A 10 19.94 -0.43 -11.51
C LYS A 10 18.74 -1.02 -10.79
N ALA A 11 18.43 -2.30 -11.01
CA ALA A 11 17.33 -2.97 -10.31
C ALA A 11 17.59 -3.06 -8.80
N MET A 12 18.86 -3.28 -8.40
CA MET A 12 19.28 -3.20 -7.01
C MET A 12 19.07 -1.79 -6.45
N MET A 13 19.41 -0.74 -7.19
CA MET A 13 19.15 0.64 -6.75
C MET A 13 17.66 0.93 -6.58
N TYR A 14 16.78 0.41 -7.44
CA TYR A 14 15.34 0.54 -7.26
C TYR A 14 14.85 -0.15 -5.98
N ALA A 15 15.38 -1.34 -5.68
CA ALA A 15 15.08 -2.03 -4.43
C ALA A 15 15.60 -1.25 -3.20
N VAL A 16 16.81 -0.67 -3.27
CA VAL A 16 17.39 0.15 -2.20
C VAL A 16 16.55 1.40 -1.92
N PHE A 17 16.24 2.19 -2.95
CA PHE A 17 15.43 3.40 -2.78
C PHE A 17 13.99 3.08 -2.38
N GLY A 18 13.41 2.01 -2.93
CA GLY A 18 12.11 1.50 -2.51
C GLY A 18 12.09 1.08 -1.03
N ALA A 19 13.15 0.40 -0.56
CA ALA A 19 13.29 0.00 0.83
C ALA A 19 13.46 1.20 1.78
N ILE A 20 14.23 2.23 1.37
CA ILE A 20 14.38 3.46 2.15
C ILE A 20 13.02 4.16 2.30
N LEU A 21 12.28 4.32 1.20
CA LEU A 21 10.95 4.93 1.25
C LEU A 21 9.95 4.08 2.05
N SER A 22 9.99 2.76 1.90
CA SER A 22 9.21 1.80 2.70
C SER A 22 9.47 2.00 4.20
N GLN A 23 10.75 2.08 4.61
CA GLN A 23 11.13 2.33 5.99
C GLN A 23 10.69 3.71 6.50
N LEU A 24 10.76 4.75 5.67
CA LEU A 24 10.23 6.07 6.02
C LEU A 24 8.73 5.97 6.32
N VAL A 25 7.94 5.39 5.43
CA VAL A 25 6.49 5.24 5.60
C VAL A 25 6.13 4.42 6.86
N MET A 26 6.91 3.38 7.18
CA MET A 26 6.67 2.54 8.35
C MET A 26 7.12 3.18 9.68
N ARG A 27 8.32 3.76 9.71
CA ARG A 27 8.95 4.28 10.94
C ARG A 27 8.41 5.66 11.33
N SER A 28 8.06 6.48 10.35
CA SER A 28 7.48 7.81 10.59
C SER A 28 6.02 7.75 11.04
N GLY A 29 5.40 6.57 11.12
CA GLY A 29 4.00 6.46 11.54
C GLY A 29 2.98 6.78 10.44
N ILE A 30 3.41 6.94 9.19
CA ILE A 30 2.54 7.29 8.05
C ILE A 30 1.56 6.14 7.77
N ALA A 31 2.05 4.90 7.65
CA ALA A 31 1.20 3.73 7.41
C ALA A 31 0.13 3.56 8.50
N GLN A 32 0.52 3.72 9.76
CA GLN A 32 -0.35 3.67 10.92
C GLN A 32 -1.42 4.76 10.80
N ARG A 33 -1.03 6.02 10.54
CA ARG A 33 -1.97 7.14 10.40
C ARG A 33 -2.97 6.93 9.27
N ILE A 34 -2.51 6.43 8.12
CA ILE A 34 -3.37 6.13 6.96
C ILE A 34 -4.48 5.15 7.38
N VAL A 35 -4.11 4.06 8.06
CA VAL A 35 -5.07 3.05 8.55
C VAL A 35 -6.01 3.63 9.61
N GLY A 36 -5.49 4.44 10.54
CA GLY A 36 -6.31 5.07 11.59
C GLY A 36 -7.33 6.04 11.05
N VAL A 37 -6.92 6.99 10.19
CA VAL A 37 -7.84 7.95 9.56
C VAL A 37 -8.88 7.23 8.71
N ALA A 38 -8.50 6.17 8.00
CA ALA A 38 -9.41 5.36 7.22
C ALA A 38 -10.47 4.64 8.09
N ALA A 39 -10.05 4.09 9.23
CA ALA A 39 -10.94 3.46 10.18
C ALA A 39 -11.89 4.48 10.83
N GLU A 40 -11.37 5.63 11.25
CA GLU A 40 -12.16 6.75 11.79
C GLU A 40 -13.22 7.24 10.79
N TYR A 41 -12.84 7.42 9.52
CA TYR A 41 -13.74 7.90 8.48
C TYR A 41 -14.85 6.89 8.10
N ALA A 42 -14.52 5.59 8.11
CA ALA A 42 -15.52 4.56 7.83
C ALA A 42 -16.55 4.43 8.96
N GLY A 43 -16.15 4.74 10.20
CA GLY A 43 -16.98 4.64 11.40
C GLY A 43 -17.53 3.23 11.59
N ASP A 44 -18.79 3.14 12.00
CA ASP A 44 -19.43 1.85 12.34
C ASP A 44 -19.93 1.05 11.13
N ARG A 45 -19.74 1.55 9.90
CA ARG A 45 -20.23 0.90 8.69
C ARG A 45 -19.28 -0.23 8.28
N LYS A 46 -19.51 -1.44 8.80
CA LYS A 46 -18.73 -2.67 8.53
C LYS A 46 -18.23 -2.82 7.08
N MET A 47 -19.12 -2.72 6.10
CA MET A 47 -18.75 -2.89 4.68
C MET A 47 -17.95 -1.71 4.14
N LEU A 48 -18.25 -0.48 4.58
CA LEU A 48 -17.45 0.68 4.21
C LEU A 48 -16.04 0.57 4.80
N LEU A 49 -15.94 0.16 6.08
CA LEU A 49 -14.69 -0.09 6.77
C LEU A 49 -13.83 -1.12 6.03
N ALA A 50 -14.42 -2.25 5.66
CA ALA A 50 -13.72 -3.29 4.92
C ALA A 50 -13.15 -2.79 3.59
N PHE A 51 -13.96 -2.08 2.80
CA PHE A 51 -13.55 -1.55 1.50
C PHE A 51 -12.48 -0.47 1.62
N VAL A 52 -12.70 0.52 2.50
CA VAL A 52 -11.79 1.66 2.70
C VAL A 52 -10.46 1.17 3.27
N LEU A 53 -10.47 0.28 4.28
CA LEU A 53 -9.24 -0.31 4.82
C LEU A 53 -8.46 -1.10 3.76
N THR A 54 -9.15 -1.87 2.92
CA THR A 54 -8.51 -2.59 1.81
C THR A 54 -7.84 -1.62 0.85
N ALA A 55 -8.55 -0.56 0.46
CA ALA A 55 -8.05 0.45 -0.48
C ALA A 55 -6.82 1.19 0.08
N VAL A 56 -6.87 1.67 1.32
CA VAL A 56 -5.72 2.39 1.90
C VAL A 56 -4.54 1.47 2.19
N THR A 57 -4.80 0.21 2.52
CA THR A 57 -3.74 -0.80 2.67
C THR A 57 -3.07 -1.09 1.33
N ALA A 58 -3.85 -1.15 0.24
CA ALA A 58 -3.29 -1.27 -1.11
C ALA A 58 -2.40 -0.07 -1.47
N ILE A 59 -2.82 1.15 -1.11
CA ILE A 59 -2.02 2.37 -1.27
C ILE A 59 -0.70 2.26 -0.50
N CYS A 60 -0.71 1.78 0.74
CA CYS A 60 0.51 1.54 1.50
C CYS A 60 1.45 0.56 0.76
N PHE A 61 0.92 -0.56 0.23
CA PHE A 61 1.70 -1.54 -0.51
C PHE A 61 2.25 -1.08 -1.87
N MET A 62 1.79 0.06 -2.40
CA MET A 62 2.43 0.69 -3.59
C MET A 62 3.88 1.10 -3.32
N THR A 63 4.22 1.34 -2.06
CA THR A 63 5.56 1.77 -1.66
C THR A 63 6.19 0.78 -0.69
N VAL A 64 5.43 0.32 0.29
CA VAL A 64 5.94 -0.50 1.38
C VAL A 64 6.11 -1.95 0.91
N THR A 65 7.33 -2.49 1.03
CA THR A 65 7.67 -3.84 0.55
C THR A 65 8.35 -4.68 1.62
N GLY A 66 8.29 -6.00 1.45
CA GLY A 66 8.98 -6.98 2.30
C GLY A 66 8.10 -7.60 3.37
N LEU A 67 8.53 -8.72 3.93
CA LEU A 67 7.73 -9.50 4.89
C LEU A 67 7.41 -8.70 6.16
N GLY A 68 8.37 -7.94 6.69
CA GLY A 68 8.14 -7.10 7.88
C GLY A 68 7.03 -6.07 7.69
N ALA A 69 6.92 -5.51 6.48
CA ALA A 69 5.83 -4.60 6.13
C ALA A 69 4.47 -5.28 6.09
N VAL A 70 4.40 -6.46 5.47
CA VAL A 70 3.17 -7.26 5.38
C VAL A 70 2.70 -7.67 6.78
N ILE A 71 3.61 -8.08 7.65
CA ILE A 71 3.30 -8.42 9.04
C ILE A 71 2.78 -7.19 9.80
N MET A 72 3.44 -6.04 9.67
CA MET A 72 3.03 -4.81 10.36
C MET A 72 1.64 -4.32 9.91
N LEU A 73 1.39 -4.24 8.60
CA LEU A 73 0.06 -3.86 8.10
C LEU A 73 -0.99 -4.93 8.43
N GLY A 74 -0.60 -6.21 8.40
CA GLY A 74 -1.42 -7.34 8.82
C GLY A 74 -1.90 -7.23 10.26
N SER A 75 -0.97 -6.98 11.19
CA SER A 75 -1.28 -6.84 12.61
C SER A 75 -2.07 -5.56 12.94
N LEU A 76 -2.05 -4.55 12.07
CA LEU A 76 -2.88 -3.36 12.21
C LEU A 76 -4.29 -3.57 11.64
N VAL A 77 -4.40 -4.05 10.40
CA VAL A 77 -5.65 -4.07 9.64
C VAL A 77 -6.54 -5.26 10.02
N LEU A 78 -5.96 -6.45 10.20
CA LEU A 78 -6.74 -7.66 10.46
C LEU A 78 -7.53 -7.59 11.77
N PRO A 79 -6.96 -7.12 12.92
CA PRO A 79 -7.74 -6.99 14.14
C PRO A 79 -8.91 -6.01 14.01
N ILE A 80 -8.75 -4.94 13.21
CA ILE A 80 -9.83 -3.97 12.96
C ILE A 80 -10.96 -4.63 12.15
N LEU A 81 -10.63 -5.36 11.08
CA LEU A 81 -11.62 -6.06 10.26
C LEU A 81 -12.36 -7.15 11.05
N LEU A 82 -11.63 -7.95 11.82
CA LEU A 82 -12.18 -8.99 12.68
C LEU A 82 -13.05 -8.40 13.80
N GLY A 83 -12.59 -7.32 14.43
CA GLY A 83 -13.32 -6.59 15.46
C GLY A 83 -14.64 -6.01 14.95
N ALA A 84 -14.71 -5.62 13.68
CA ALA A 84 -15.95 -5.21 13.02
C ALA A 84 -16.90 -6.37 12.65
N GLY A 85 -16.54 -7.62 12.99
CA GLY A 85 -17.37 -8.81 12.80
C GLY A 85 -17.23 -9.49 11.44
N LEU A 86 -16.20 -9.15 10.65
CA LEU A 86 -15.91 -9.84 9.38
C LEU A 86 -15.28 -11.20 9.67
N SER A 87 -15.62 -12.21 8.87
CA SER A 87 -14.96 -13.51 8.96
C SER A 87 -13.46 -13.42 8.68
N ALA A 88 -12.66 -14.26 9.35
CA ALA A 88 -11.20 -14.27 9.16
C ALA A 88 -10.80 -14.60 7.73
N GLU A 89 -11.54 -15.48 7.07
CA GLU A 89 -11.36 -15.79 5.65
C GLU A 89 -11.55 -14.55 4.77
N PHE A 90 -12.64 -13.81 4.96
CA PHE A 90 -12.91 -12.61 4.17
C PHE A 90 -11.88 -11.52 4.42
N ALA A 91 -11.51 -11.26 5.68
CA ALA A 91 -10.46 -10.30 6.03
C ALA A 91 -9.10 -10.67 5.41
N ALA A 92 -8.73 -11.96 5.42
CA ALA A 92 -7.51 -12.45 4.79
C ALA A 92 -7.54 -12.24 3.26
N CYS A 93 -8.66 -12.55 2.60
CA CYS A 93 -8.82 -12.30 1.16
C CYS A 93 -8.66 -10.81 0.81
N LEU A 94 -9.29 -9.92 1.57
CA LEU A 94 -9.14 -8.47 1.39
C LEU A 94 -7.68 -8.03 1.54
N MET A 95 -6.98 -8.57 2.53
CA MET A 95 -5.56 -8.29 2.73
C MET A 95 -4.71 -8.77 1.54
N LEU A 96 -5.00 -9.95 1.00
CA LEU A 96 -4.33 -10.46 -0.21
C LEU A 96 -4.58 -9.57 -1.43
N PHE A 97 -5.82 -9.07 -1.62
CA PHE A 97 -6.12 -8.10 -2.66
C PHE A 97 -5.32 -6.81 -2.49
N ALA A 98 -5.23 -6.29 -1.26
CA ALA A 98 -4.45 -5.10 -0.98
C ALA A 98 -2.97 -5.27 -1.34
N ILE A 99 -2.36 -6.40 -0.96
CA ILE A 99 -0.97 -6.73 -1.31
C ILE A 99 -0.80 -6.83 -2.83
N ALA A 100 -1.69 -7.54 -3.52
CA ALA A 100 -1.60 -7.74 -4.96
C ALA A 100 -1.75 -6.43 -5.74
N ILE A 101 -2.77 -5.63 -5.41
CA ILE A 101 -3.01 -4.33 -6.06
C ILE A 101 -1.85 -3.39 -5.79
N GLY A 102 -1.42 -3.24 -4.54
CA GLY A 102 -0.29 -2.38 -4.19
C GLY A 102 1.00 -2.79 -4.90
N GLY A 103 1.27 -4.09 -4.96
CA GLY A 103 2.43 -4.63 -5.67
C GLY A 103 2.46 -4.28 -7.16
N VAL A 104 1.32 -4.30 -7.86
CA VAL A 104 1.27 -3.91 -9.28
C VAL A 104 1.64 -2.44 -9.48
N PHE A 105 1.23 -1.55 -8.57
CA PHE A 105 1.56 -0.13 -8.62
C PHE A 105 2.92 0.20 -8.01
N ASN A 106 3.75 -0.80 -7.66
CA ASN A 106 5.02 -0.56 -7.01
C ASN A 106 6.13 -0.17 -8.01
N PRO A 107 6.74 1.02 -7.88
CA PRO A 107 7.79 1.48 -8.79
C PRO A 107 9.07 0.62 -8.80
N ALA A 108 9.40 -0.04 -7.70
CA ALA A 108 10.57 -0.91 -7.64
C ALA A 108 10.37 -2.17 -8.49
N ILE A 109 9.16 -2.75 -8.43
CA ILE A 109 8.76 -3.89 -9.27
C ILE A 109 8.69 -3.46 -10.74
N LEU A 110 8.13 -2.28 -11.02
CA LEU A 110 8.11 -1.71 -12.37
C LEU A 110 9.54 -1.53 -12.93
N GLY A 111 10.46 -1.03 -12.11
CA GLY A 111 11.85 -0.84 -12.49
C GLY A 111 12.59 -2.16 -12.74
N PHE A 112 12.28 -3.18 -11.95
CA PHE A 112 12.78 -4.53 -12.20
C PHE A 112 12.34 -5.05 -13.59
N TYR A 113 11.09 -4.82 -13.99
CA TYR A 113 10.61 -5.21 -15.32
C TYR A 113 11.32 -4.48 -16.46
N VAL A 114 11.56 -3.18 -16.30
CA VAL A 114 12.20 -2.38 -17.35
C VAL A 114 13.69 -2.70 -17.48
N GLU A 115 14.42 -2.74 -16.38
CA GLU A 115 15.89 -2.89 -16.42
C GLU A 115 16.35 -4.35 -16.46
N THR A 116 15.69 -5.25 -15.74
CA THR A 116 16.11 -6.67 -15.69
C THR A 116 15.50 -7.50 -16.82
N LEU A 117 14.21 -7.31 -17.09
CA LEU A 117 13.50 -8.08 -18.13
C LEU A 117 13.53 -7.39 -19.50
N GLY A 118 14.06 -6.17 -19.58
CA GLY A 118 14.15 -5.40 -20.83
C GLY A 118 12.80 -4.97 -21.40
N ILE A 119 11.76 -4.91 -20.56
CA ILE A 119 10.42 -4.54 -21.01
C ILE A 119 10.38 -3.02 -21.29
N PRO A 120 9.95 -2.57 -22.48
CA PRO A 120 9.83 -1.16 -22.77
C PRO A 120 8.91 -0.45 -21.76
N MET A 121 9.31 0.74 -21.29
CA MET A 121 8.55 1.52 -20.29
C MET A 121 7.07 1.70 -20.66
N VAL A 122 6.77 1.91 -21.94
CA VAL A 122 5.38 2.05 -22.44
C VAL A 122 4.57 0.77 -22.19
N VAL A 123 5.17 -0.40 -22.41
CA VAL A 123 4.52 -1.70 -22.17
C VAL A 123 4.38 -1.95 -20.67
N ALA A 124 5.41 -1.60 -19.88
CA ALA A 124 5.39 -1.74 -18.43
C ALA A 124 4.29 -0.85 -17.79
N LYS A 125 4.10 0.38 -18.27
CA LYS A 125 2.99 1.25 -17.84
C LYS A 125 1.62 0.69 -18.23
N LYS A 126 1.49 0.12 -19.43
CA LYS A 126 0.27 -0.57 -19.86
C LYS A 126 -0.03 -1.77 -18.97
N TYR A 127 0.99 -2.54 -18.59
CA TYR A 127 0.87 -3.64 -17.63
C TYR A 127 0.29 -3.12 -16.30
N VAL A 128 0.86 -2.07 -15.72
CA VAL A 128 0.36 -1.49 -14.45
C VAL A 128 -1.10 -1.06 -14.58
N ALA A 129 -1.45 -0.36 -15.66
CA ALA A 129 -2.82 0.11 -15.87
C ALA A 129 -3.82 -1.06 -16.05
N VAL A 130 -3.49 -2.05 -16.88
CA VAL A 130 -4.38 -3.18 -17.19
C VAL A 130 -4.51 -4.12 -16.00
N TYR A 131 -3.40 -4.59 -15.43
CA TYR A 131 -3.44 -5.51 -14.30
C TYR A 131 -3.92 -4.83 -13.01
N GLY A 132 -3.58 -3.56 -12.81
CA GLY A 132 -4.14 -2.76 -11.73
C GLY A 132 -5.67 -2.67 -11.84
N GLY A 133 -6.17 -2.33 -13.03
CA GLY A 133 -7.61 -2.31 -13.32
C GLY A 133 -8.29 -3.67 -13.13
N LEU A 134 -7.71 -4.74 -13.67
CA LEU A 134 -8.27 -6.09 -13.53
C LEU A 134 -8.32 -6.56 -12.08
N LEU A 135 -7.27 -6.33 -11.29
CA LEU A 135 -7.24 -6.69 -9.87
C LEU A 135 -8.24 -5.85 -9.06
N SER A 136 -8.36 -4.56 -9.35
CA SER A 136 -9.37 -3.70 -8.71
C SER A 136 -10.79 -4.13 -9.07
N LEU A 137 -11.07 -4.48 -10.32
CA LEU A 137 -12.36 -5.03 -10.74
C LEU A 137 -12.64 -6.38 -10.07
N THR A 138 -11.64 -7.24 -9.95
CA THR A 138 -11.76 -8.53 -9.27
C THR A 138 -12.04 -8.33 -7.77
N LEU A 139 -11.38 -7.37 -7.12
CA LEU A 139 -11.66 -6.99 -5.74
C LEU A 139 -13.11 -6.52 -5.61
N ILE A 140 -13.59 -5.63 -6.48
CA ILE A 140 -14.97 -5.14 -6.46
C ILE A 140 -15.95 -6.29 -6.64
N ALA A 141 -15.74 -7.16 -7.63
CA ALA A 141 -16.59 -8.31 -7.87
C ALA A 141 -16.61 -9.27 -6.66
N PHE A 142 -15.44 -9.59 -6.11
CA PHE A 142 -15.32 -10.39 -4.89
C PHE A 142 -16.07 -9.75 -3.71
N PHE A 143 -15.92 -8.44 -3.55
CA PHE A 143 -16.55 -7.67 -2.48
C PHE A 143 -18.08 -7.67 -2.62
N LEU A 144 -18.62 -7.52 -3.83
CA LEU A 144 -20.06 -7.57 -4.08
C LEU A 144 -20.65 -8.97 -3.86
N ILE A 145 -19.97 -10.01 -4.34
CA ILE A 145 -20.45 -11.40 -4.25
C ILE A 145 -20.36 -11.92 -2.81
N ARG A 146 -19.21 -11.73 -2.15
CA ARG A 146 -18.95 -12.30 -0.83
C ARG A 146 -19.33 -11.36 0.31
N GLY A 147 -19.20 -10.05 0.12
CA GLY A 147 -19.51 -9.06 1.14
C GLY A 147 -20.98 -9.01 1.54
N SER A 148 -21.91 -9.37 0.65
CA SER A 148 -23.34 -9.50 1.01
C SER A 148 -23.57 -10.53 2.12
N LYS A 149 -22.83 -11.65 2.09
CA LYS A 149 -22.87 -12.69 3.13
C LYS A 149 -22.25 -12.25 4.45
N GLU A 150 -21.31 -11.31 4.40
CA GLU A 150 -20.68 -10.73 5.58
C GLU A 150 -21.55 -9.64 6.22
N SER A 151 -22.41 -8.97 5.44
CA SER A 151 -23.21 -7.84 5.90
C SER A 151 -24.24 -8.19 6.99
N SER A 152 -24.71 -9.44 7.04
CA SER A 152 -25.68 -9.92 8.04
C SER A 152 -25.03 -10.46 9.31
N SER A 153 -23.71 -10.62 9.34
CA SER A 153 -22.98 -11.05 10.54
C SER A 153 -22.80 -9.87 11.48
N TYR A 154 -23.52 -9.88 12.60
CA TYR A 154 -23.41 -8.88 13.65
C TYR A 154 -22.25 -9.23 14.59
N ALA A 155 -21.26 -8.34 14.69
CA ALA A 155 -20.34 -8.36 15.82
C ALA A 155 -21.11 -7.98 17.08
N TRP A 156 -21.36 -8.96 17.95
CA TRP A 156 -21.95 -8.72 19.26
C TRP A 156 -20.91 -7.98 20.12
N ALA A 157 -21.17 -6.70 20.40
CA ALA A 157 -20.47 -5.83 21.35
C ALA A 157 -18.93 -6.03 21.44
N ALA A 158 -18.26 -6.22 20.31
CA ALA A 158 -16.82 -6.07 20.26
C ALA A 158 -16.56 -4.57 20.28
N SER A 159 -16.27 -4.02 21.47
CA SER A 159 -15.59 -2.74 21.57
C SER A 159 -14.32 -2.90 20.75
N VAL A 160 -14.30 -2.32 19.54
CA VAL A 160 -13.07 -2.19 18.77
C VAL A 160 -12.20 -1.35 19.67
N ALA A 161 -11.30 -1.99 20.42
CA ALA A 161 -10.39 -1.29 21.30
C ALA A 161 -9.80 -0.14 20.46
N PRO A 162 -9.92 1.11 20.89
CA PRO A 162 -9.42 2.22 20.10
C PRO A 162 -7.96 1.90 19.83
N VAL A 163 -7.67 1.57 18.56
CA VAL A 163 -6.29 1.40 18.16
C VAL A 163 -5.74 2.80 18.37
N ASP A 164 -4.88 2.97 19.37
CA ASP A 164 -4.32 4.27 19.73
C ASP A 164 -3.31 4.67 18.65
N ILE A 165 -3.82 4.92 17.44
CA ILE A 165 -3.10 5.39 16.27
C ILE A 165 -2.93 6.90 16.42
N LYS A 166 -2.46 7.34 17.58
CA LYS A 166 -1.91 8.68 17.75
C LYS A 166 -0.49 8.68 17.23
N SER A 167 -0.34 8.57 15.91
CA SER A 167 0.84 9.16 15.30
C SER A 167 0.50 10.62 15.01
N ASN A 168 1.29 11.54 15.55
CA ASN A 168 1.12 12.98 15.35
C ASN A 168 1.59 13.39 13.93
N VAL A 169 1.24 12.57 12.93
CA VAL A 169 1.70 12.66 11.55
C VAL A 169 0.73 13.58 10.79
N PRO A 170 1.24 14.64 10.15
CA PRO A 170 0.42 15.53 9.35
C PRO A 170 -0.32 14.80 8.22
N LEU A 171 -1.54 15.25 7.91
CA LEU A 171 -2.36 14.66 6.85
C LEU A 171 -1.68 14.74 5.46
N LEU A 172 -0.82 15.74 5.24
CA LEU A 172 -0.03 15.88 4.02
C LEU A 172 0.90 14.67 3.79
N SER A 173 1.46 14.09 4.86
CA SER A 173 2.37 12.95 4.78
C SER A 173 1.70 11.67 4.28
N LEU A 174 0.36 11.58 4.36
CA LEU A 174 -0.40 10.40 3.91
C LEU A 174 -0.33 10.19 2.39
N VAL A 175 0.04 11.23 1.63
CA VAL A 175 0.21 11.14 0.17
C VAL A 175 1.53 10.48 -0.21
N THR A 176 2.50 10.37 0.71
CA THR A 176 3.86 9.87 0.45
C THR A 176 3.91 8.56 -0.34
N PRO A 177 3.11 7.51 -0.03
CA PRO A 177 3.14 6.25 -0.77
C PRO A 177 2.72 6.36 -2.25
N LEU A 178 2.00 7.42 -2.61
CA LEU A 178 1.49 7.67 -3.97
C LEU A 178 2.45 8.53 -4.81
N VAL A 179 3.31 9.32 -4.17
CA VAL A 179 4.17 10.29 -4.86
C VAL A 179 5.03 9.64 -5.96
N PRO A 180 5.80 8.56 -5.69
CA PRO A 180 6.70 8.02 -6.71
C PRO A 180 5.93 7.46 -7.91
N ILE A 181 4.88 6.66 -7.69
CA ILE A 181 4.11 6.06 -8.78
C ILE A 181 3.35 7.13 -9.57
N GLY A 182 2.83 8.17 -8.92
CA GLY A 182 2.18 9.29 -9.59
C GLY A 182 3.14 10.05 -10.52
N LEU A 183 4.37 10.33 -10.06
CA LEU A 183 5.40 10.98 -10.87
C LEU A 183 5.78 10.14 -12.09
N ILE A 184 5.89 8.82 -11.94
CA ILE A 184 6.23 7.93 -13.04
C ILE A 184 5.07 7.84 -14.05
N MET A 185 3.85 7.60 -13.56
CA MET A 185 2.69 7.35 -14.42
C MET A 185 2.26 8.60 -15.19
N PHE A 186 2.15 9.76 -14.52
CA PHE A 186 1.58 10.97 -15.10
C PHE A 186 2.64 11.95 -15.65
N PHE A 187 3.83 12.01 -15.04
CA PHE A 187 4.87 12.99 -15.41
C PHE A 187 6.05 12.36 -16.14
N ASN A 188 6.03 11.05 -16.42
CA ASN A 188 7.10 10.31 -17.08
C ASN A 188 8.47 10.44 -16.40
N TRP A 189 8.49 10.64 -15.09
CA TRP A 189 9.75 10.68 -14.34
C TRP A 189 10.47 9.33 -14.35
N SER A 190 11.79 9.38 -14.34
CA SER A 190 12.62 8.21 -14.07
C SER A 190 12.39 7.70 -12.65
N ILE A 191 12.53 6.38 -12.46
CA ILE A 191 12.16 5.69 -11.22
C ILE A 191 12.95 6.18 -10.00
N ILE A 192 14.28 6.32 -10.12
CA ILE A 192 15.12 6.80 -9.01
C ILE A 192 14.74 8.23 -8.58
N PRO A 193 14.67 9.24 -9.49
CA PRO A 193 14.18 10.58 -9.14
C PRO A 193 12.80 10.58 -8.49
N ALA A 194 11.87 9.73 -8.95
CA ALA A 194 10.54 9.62 -8.36
C ALA A 194 10.59 9.09 -6.91
N PHE A 195 11.45 8.11 -6.62
CA PHE A 195 11.69 7.67 -5.24
C PHE A 195 12.31 8.77 -4.39
N ILE A 196 13.33 9.47 -4.89
CA ILE A 196 13.98 10.58 -4.17
C ILE A 196 12.95 11.66 -3.83
N ALA A 197 12.09 12.04 -4.79
CA ALA A 197 11.02 13.00 -4.55
C ALA A 197 10.02 12.52 -3.49
N GLY A 198 9.63 11.24 -3.52
CA GLY A 198 8.78 10.64 -2.49
C GLY A 198 9.43 10.65 -1.11
N ILE A 199 10.73 10.34 -1.02
CA ILE A 199 11.50 10.35 0.23
C ILE A 199 11.58 11.78 0.79
N ILE A 200 11.96 12.75 -0.04
CA ILE A 200 12.05 14.16 0.36
C ILE A 200 10.68 14.68 0.79
N TYR A 201 9.63 14.42 0.00
CA TYR A 201 8.27 14.81 0.35
C TYR A 201 7.84 14.20 1.69
N GLY A 202 8.02 12.90 1.88
CA GLY A 202 7.66 12.22 3.13
C GLY A 202 8.45 12.75 4.33
N ALA A 203 9.74 13.00 4.15
CA ALA A 203 10.61 13.50 5.22
C ALA A 203 10.27 14.95 5.60
N LEU A 204 9.94 15.81 4.63
CA LEU A 204 9.57 17.21 4.89
C LEU A 204 8.17 17.37 5.46
N THR A 205 7.24 16.51 5.06
CA THR A 205 5.85 16.57 5.51
C THR A 205 5.64 15.90 6.86
N THR A 206 6.45 14.89 7.18
CA THR A 206 6.47 14.28 8.52
C THR A 206 7.16 15.26 9.47
N ASP A 207 6.47 15.67 10.53
CA ASP A 207 6.93 16.72 11.45
C ASP A 207 8.37 16.49 11.94
N ALA A 208 9.28 17.41 11.62
CA ALA A 208 10.71 17.34 11.95
C ALA A 208 11.01 17.37 13.46
N LYS A 209 9.98 17.55 14.30
CA LYS A 209 10.11 17.57 15.76
C LYS A 209 10.19 16.19 16.42
N ASN A 210 9.95 15.11 15.67
CA ASN A 210 10.08 13.73 16.14
C ASN A 210 11.00 12.86 15.26
N ALA A 211 11.82 13.48 14.40
CA ALA A 211 12.82 12.80 13.56
C ALA A 211 14.18 12.72 14.27
#